data_AF-A0A522UX87-F1
#
_entry.id   AF-A0A522UX87-F1
#
_cell.length_a   1.000
_cell.length_b   1.000
_cell.length_c   1.000
_cell.angle_alpha   90.00
_cell.angle_beta   90.00
_cell.angle_gamma   90.00
#
_symmetry.space_group_name_H-M   'P 1'
#
loop_
_entity.id
_entity.type
_entity.pdbx_description
1 polymer ?
#
loop_
_entity_poly.entity_id
_entity_poly.type
_entity_poly.pdbx_seq_one_letter_code
_entity_poly.pdbx_strand_id
1 'polypeptide(L)'
;MATARDLKVGNYCTRVYTELSGMKSQLLGFVHEIEAMKGPEKELLMTHIPHFRDVINTIEWKLEILGRVCPFEWTGPRDVETVSSVQLQADTSGREEISGGYLGG
;
A
#
# COMPACT_ATOMS: atom_id res chain seq x y z
N MET A 1 -17.33 13.30 19.69
CA MET A 1 -17.00 12.01 19.03
C MET A 1 -17.08 12.24 17.53
N ALA A 2 -15.94 12.28 16.83
CA ALA A 2 -15.97 12.34 15.38
C ALA A 2 -16.45 10.99 14.87
N THR A 3 -17.65 10.96 14.27
CA THR A 3 -18.15 9.79 13.57
C THR A 3 -17.18 9.47 12.45
N ALA A 4 -16.71 8.23 12.40
CA ALA A 4 -15.94 7.70 11.28
C ALA A 4 -16.82 7.85 10.03
N ARG A 5 -16.65 8.97 9.32
CA ARG A 5 -17.22 9.14 7.99
C ARG A 5 -16.72 7.95 7.18
N ASP A 6 -17.63 7.36 6.43
CA ASP A 6 -17.48 6.19 5.57
C ASP A 6 -16.27 6.36 4.63
N LEU A 7 -15.08 6.18 5.18
CA LEU A 7 -13.80 6.31 4.51
C LEU A 7 -13.68 5.03 3.71
N LYS A 8 -14.02 5.11 2.42
CA LYS A 8 -13.68 4.07 1.46
C LYS A 8 -12.18 3.81 1.61
N VAL A 9 -11.83 2.73 2.32
CA VAL A 9 -10.46 2.44 2.78
C VAL A 9 -9.49 2.44 1.61
N GLY A 10 -9.92 1.96 0.44
CA GLY A 10 -9.16 2.06 -0.81
C GLY A 10 -8.84 3.51 -1.21
N ASN A 11 -9.82 4.41 -1.26
CA ASN A 11 -9.60 5.83 -1.59
C ASN A 11 -8.72 6.53 -0.55
N TYR A 12 -8.87 6.18 0.73
CA TYR A 12 -7.99 6.67 1.78
C TYR A 12 -6.53 6.25 1.53
N CYS A 13 -6.30 4.96 1.31
CA CYS A 13 -4.98 4.40 1.04
C CYS A 13 -4.33 5.01 -0.21
N THR A 14 -5.05 5.09 -1.33
CA THR A 14 -4.55 5.70 -2.57
C THR A 14 -4.18 7.16 -2.36
N ARG A 15 -5.04 7.94 -1.69
CA ARG A 15 -4.76 9.35 -1.41
C ARG A 15 -3.55 9.53 -0.53
N VAL A 16 -3.50 8.85 0.61
CA VAL A 16 -2.37 8.98 1.54
C VAL A 16 -1.07 8.56 0.89
N TYR A 17 -1.06 7.45 0.14
CA TYR A 17 0.14 7.03 -0.58
C TYR A 17 0.58 8.07 -1.60
N THR A 18 -0.34 8.57 -2.42
CA THR A 18 -0.03 9.57 -3.47
C THR A 18 0.54 10.84 -2.86
N GLU A 19 -0.08 11.37 -1.81
CA GLU A 19 0.38 12.58 -1.13
C GLU A 19 1.77 12.37 -0.50
N LEU A 20 1.96 11.27 0.23
CA LEU A 20 3.25 10.97 0.87
C LEU A 20 4.37 10.75 -0.16
N SER A 21 4.11 10.01 -1.23
CA SER A 21 5.08 9.84 -2.33
C SER A 21 5.39 11.15 -3.05
N GLY A 22 4.39 12.02 -3.23
CA GLY A 22 4.55 13.36 -3.77
C GLY A 22 5.45 14.24 -2.90
N MET A 23 5.16 14.30 -1.59
CA MET A 23 5.95 15.04 -0.61
C MET A 23 7.41 14.54 -0.57
N LYS A 24 7.62 13.22 -0.58
CA LYS A 24 8.97 12.64 -0.66
C LYS A 24 9.73 13.14 -1.88
N SER A 25 9.07 13.12 -3.05
CA SER A 25 9.68 13.54 -4.31
C SER A 25 10.05 15.03 -4.31
N GLN A 26 9.17 15.88 -3.75
CA GLN A 26 9.45 17.31 -3.60
C GLN A 26 10.64 17.58 -2.66
N LEU A 27 10.71 16.90 -1.52
CA LEU A 27 11.82 17.05 -0.58
C LEU A 27 13.15 16.62 -1.19
N LEU A 28 13.17 15.51 -1.94
CA LEU A 28 14.35 15.08 -2.70
C LEU A 28 14.76 16.12 -3.76
N GLY A 29 13.78 16.73 -4.42
CA GLY A 29 14.00 17.86 -5.34
C GLY A 29 14.70 19.02 -4.65
N PHE A 30 14.20 19.48 -3.50
CA PHE A 30 14.83 20.56 -2.74
C PHE A 30 16.24 20.22 -2.28
N VAL A 31 16.49 18.97 -1.83
CA VAL A 31 17.85 18.53 -1.49
C VAL A 31 18.78 18.68 -2.69
N HIS A 32 18.34 18.23 -3.87
CA HIS A 32 19.15 18.33 -5.09
C HIS A 32 19.40 19.78 -5.52
N GLU A 33 18.37 20.63 -5.47
CA GLU A 33 18.48 22.05 -5.78
C GLU A 33 19.45 22.77 -4.83
N ILE A 34 19.39 22.48 -3.52
CA ILE A 34 20.31 23.05 -2.52
C ILE A 34 21.74 22.56 -2.76
N GLU A 35 21.94 21.28 -3.06
CA GLU A 35 23.26 20.74 -3.36
C GLU A 35 23.86 21.38 -4.63
N ALA A 36 23.03 21.71 -5.62
CA ALA A 36 23.44 22.37 -6.87
C ALA A 36 23.64 23.89 -6.75
N MET A 37 23.08 24.55 -5.73
CA MET A 37 23.22 25.99 -5.52
C MET A 37 24.68 26.42 -5.28
N LYS A 38 24.96 27.68 -5.61
CA LYS A 38 26.24 28.37 -5.40
C LYS A 38 26.00 29.67 -4.65
N GLY A 39 26.97 30.10 -3.84
CA GLY A 39 26.91 31.34 -3.08
C GLY A 39 26.53 31.14 -1.62
N PRO A 40 26.46 32.23 -0.83
CA PRO A 40 26.32 32.18 0.62
C PRO A 40 24.98 31.61 1.10
N GLU A 41 23.92 31.73 0.30
CA GLU A 41 22.60 31.16 0.59
C GLU A 41 22.63 29.62 0.65
N LYS A 42 23.57 28.99 -0.07
CA LYS A 42 23.77 27.54 -0.04
C LYS A 42 24.11 27.06 1.36
N GLU A 43 25.04 27.74 2.05
CA GLU A 43 25.50 27.33 3.38
C GLU A 43 24.37 27.38 4.40
N LEU A 44 23.52 28.40 4.31
CA LEU A 44 22.33 28.52 5.14
C LEU A 44 21.36 27.35 4.89
N LEU A 45 21.02 27.10 3.62
CA LEU A 45 20.03 26.07 3.26
C LEU A 45 20.57 24.63 3.41
N MET A 46 21.88 24.42 3.34
CA MET A 46 22.50 23.12 3.59
C MET A 46 22.19 22.59 4.99
N THR A 47 21.97 23.47 5.97
CA THR A 47 21.57 23.07 7.33
C THR A 47 20.19 22.41 7.38
N HIS A 48 19.33 22.63 6.37
CA HIS A 48 18.01 22.01 6.28
C HIS A 48 18.03 20.60 5.68
N ILE A 49 19.07 20.24 4.92
CA ILE A 49 19.15 18.93 4.24
C ILE A 49 19.02 17.74 5.21
N PRO A 50 19.69 17.71 6.38
CA PRO A 50 19.51 16.63 7.34
C PRO A 50 18.04 16.47 7.76
N HIS A 51 17.35 17.58 8.03
CA HIS A 51 15.94 17.57 8.41
C HIS A 51 15.03 17.07 7.27
N PHE A 52 15.31 17.45 6.03
CA PHE A 52 14.59 16.90 4.87
C PHE A 52 14.80 15.38 4.75
N ARG A 53 16.02 14.89 4.98
CA ARG A 53 16.31 13.45 4.98
C ARG A 53 15.58 12.73 6.11
N ASP A 54 15.48 13.30 7.30
CA ASP A 54 14.72 12.72 8.42
C ASP A 54 13.22 12.60 8.09
N VAL A 55 12.65 13.64 7.46
CA VAL A 55 11.25 13.63 7.01
C VAL A 55 11.06 12.59 5.90
N ILE A 56 11.97 12.52 4.92
CA ILE A 56 11.95 11.51 3.85
C ILE A 56 11.97 10.10 4.45
N ASN A 57 12.88 9.80 5.38
CA ASN A 57 12.97 8.50 6.04
C ASN A 57 11.68 8.15 6.79
N THR A 58 11.07 9.14 7.45
CA THR A 58 9.77 8.96 8.12
C THR A 58 8.68 8.64 7.12
N ILE A 59 8.63 9.36 5.99
CA ILE A 59 7.68 9.11 4.91
C ILE A 59 7.87 7.71 4.33
N GLU A 60 9.11 7.29 4.06
CA GLU A 60 9.42 5.95 3.55
C GLU A 60 8.91 4.85 4.48
N TRP A 61 9.18 4.98 5.78
CA TRP A 61 8.67 4.05 6.77
C TRP A 61 7.13 4.00 6.79
N LYS A 62 6.45 5.15 6.66
CA LYS A 62 4.98 5.18 6.57
C LYS A 62 4.45 4.52 5.29
N LEU A 63 5.11 4.75 4.15
CA LEU A 63 4.76 4.10 2.89
C LEU A 63 4.94 2.57 2.97
N GLU A 64 5.98 2.10 3.66
CA GLU A 64 6.17 0.66 3.92
C GLU A 64 5.04 0.06 4.75
N ILE A 65 4.62 0.75 5.82
CA ILE A 65 3.46 0.34 6.63
C ILE A 65 2.20 0.30 5.76
N LEU A 66 1.94 1.35 4.97
CA LEU A 66 0.76 1.42 4.10
C LEU A 66 0.77 0.29 3.07
N GLY A 67 1.93 -0.08 2.53
CA GLY A 67 2.06 -1.23 1.62
C GLY A 67 1.69 -2.57 2.26
N ARG A 68 1.77 -2.71 3.59
CA ARG A 68 1.38 -3.92 4.33
C ARG A 68 -0.07 -3.91 4.81
N VAL A 69 -0.59 -2.73 5.15
CA VAL A 69 -1.91 -2.58 5.81
C VAL A 69 -3.03 -2.29 4.80
N CYS A 70 -2.72 -1.63 3.68
CA CYS A 70 -3.72 -1.36 2.66
C CYS A 70 -4.02 -2.65 1.88
N PRO A 71 -5.32 -2.97 1.64
CA PRO A 71 -5.70 -4.17 0.89
C PRO A 71 -5.04 -4.16 -0.50
N PHE A 72 -4.50 -5.31 -0.89
CA PHE A 72 -3.53 -5.50 -1.99
C PHE A 72 -4.08 -5.22 -3.42
N GLU A 73 -5.28 -4.69 -3.60
CA GLU A 73 -5.78 -4.34 -4.95
C GLU A 73 -5.19 -3.01 -5.45
N TRP A 74 -3.92 -3.06 -5.87
CA TRP A 74 -3.22 -1.96 -6.56
C TRP A 74 -3.41 -1.99 -8.09
N THR A 75 -4.55 -2.52 -8.52
CA THR A 75 -5.02 -2.34 -9.89
C THR A 75 -6.22 -1.41 -9.85
N GLY A 76 -5.98 -0.13 -10.15
CA GLY A 76 -7.00 0.69 -10.81
C GLY A 76 -7.57 -0.06 -12.02
N PRO A 77 -8.76 0.35 -12.53
CA PRO A 77 -9.61 -0.47 -13.38
C PRO A 77 -8.81 -1.05 -14.55
N ARG A 78 -8.46 -2.31 -14.42
CA ARG A 78 -8.02 -3.10 -15.55
C ARG A 78 -9.32 -3.51 -16.23
N ASP A 79 -9.58 -2.90 -17.39
CA ASP A 79 -10.34 -3.55 -18.45
C ASP A 79 -9.60 -4.85 -18.83
N VAL A 80 -9.70 -5.85 -17.97
CA VAL A 80 -9.25 -7.21 -18.20
C VAL A 80 -10.37 -8.09 -17.69
N GLU A 81 -11.38 -8.24 -18.54
CA GLU A 81 -12.17 -9.47 -18.59
C GLU A 81 -11.18 -10.64 -18.76
N THR A 82 -10.77 -11.29 -17.68
CA THR A 82 -10.21 -12.64 -17.76
C THR A 82 -10.53 -13.39 -16.47
N VAL A 83 -11.77 -13.89 -16.45
CA VAL A 83 -12.20 -15.19 -15.93
C VAL A 83 -11.17 -15.91 -15.05
N SER A 84 -11.30 -15.74 -13.73
CA SER A 84 -10.96 -16.80 -12.78
C SER A 84 -12.25 -17.20 -12.08
N SER A 85 -13.12 -17.87 -12.82
CA SER A 85 -14.20 -18.66 -12.23
C SER A 85 -13.55 -19.87 -11.58
N VAL A 86 -13.44 -19.86 -10.25
CA VAL A 86 -13.27 -21.10 -9.48
C VAL A 86 -14.46 -21.98 -9.83
N GLN A 87 -14.24 -22.98 -10.68
CA GLN A 87 -15.20 -24.04 -10.92
C GLN A 87 -15.40 -24.80 -9.60
N LEU A 88 -16.46 -24.45 -8.88
CA LEU A 88 -17.14 -25.42 -8.02
C LEU A 88 -17.66 -26.49 -8.99
N GLN A 89 -16.89 -27.58 -9.15
CA GLN A 89 -17.46 -28.80 -9.68
C GLN A 89 -18.55 -29.24 -8.70
N ALA A 90 -19.78 -28.97 -9.11
CA ALA A 90 -20.91 -29.76 -8.71
C ALA A 90 -20.69 -31.16 -9.28
N ASP A 91 -20.42 -32.14 -8.41
CA ASP A 91 -20.70 -33.52 -8.73
C ASP A 91 -21.93 -33.97 -7.94
N THR A 92 -23.03 -33.91 -8.68
CA THR A 92 -24.24 -34.71 -8.66
C THR A 92 -24.35 -35.88 -7.66
N SER A 93 -25.46 -35.84 -6.91
CA SER A 93 -26.42 -36.94 -6.73
C SER A 93 -25.99 -38.23 -6.01
N GLY A 94 -26.38 -38.31 -4.73
CA GLY A 94 -27.21 -39.40 -4.21
C GLY A 94 -26.59 -40.78 -4.05
N ARG A 95 -26.28 -41.15 -2.80
CA ARG A 95 -26.65 -42.45 -2.21
C ARG A 95 -26.43 -42.43 -0.69
N GLU A 96 -27.49 -42.63 0.08
CA GLU A 96 -27.42 -43.16 1.45
C GLU A 96 -26.79 -44.55 1.41
N GLU A 97 -25.86 -44.86 2.31
CA GLU A 97 -25.70 -46.23 2.83
C GLU A 97 -24.98 -46.21 4.20
N ILE A 98 -25.68 -46.76 5.18
CA ILE A 98 -25.27 -47.04 6.56
C ILE A 98 -24.48 -48.36 6.59
N SER A 99 -23.33 -48.41 7.26
CA SER A 99 -22.67 -49.58 7.93
C SER A 99 -21.19 -49.22 8.14
N GLY A 100 -20.50 -49.48 9.25
CA GLY A 100 -20.63 -50.50 10.27
C GLY A 100 -19.26 -51.21 10.42
N GLY A 101 -18.53 -50.95 11.51
CA GLY A 101 -17.56 -51.91 12.09
C GLY A 101 -16.05 -51.82 11.77
N TYR A 102 -15.28 -51.62 12.86
CA TYR A 102 -14.13 -52.41 13.38
C TYR A 102 -12.68 -52.41 12.82
N LEU A 103 -11.74 -52.28 13.79
CA LEU A 103 -10.31 -52.69 13.94
C LEU A 103 -9.30 -52.15 12.90
N GLY A 104 -8.09 -51.70 13.22
CA GLY A 104 -7.19 -51.94 14.34
C GLY A 104 -5.77 -51.99 13.76
N GLY A 105 -4.79 -51.40 14.46
CA GLY A 105 -3.37 -51.39 14.08
C GLY A 105 -2.56 -50.61 15.09
#